data_AF-A0A520BAS6-F1
#
_entry.id   AF-A0A520BAS6-F1
#
_cell.length_a   1.000
_cell.length_b   1.000
_cell.length_c   1.000
_cell.angle_alpha   90.00
_cell.angle_beta   90.00
_cell.angle_gamma   90.00
#
_symmetry.space_group_name_H-M   'P 1'
#
loop_
_entity.id
_entity.type
_entity.pdbx_description
1 polymer ?
#
loop_
_entity_poly.entity_id
_entity_poly.type
_entity_poly.pdbx_seq_one_letter_code
_entity_poly.pdbx_strand_id
1 'polypeptide(L)'
;MITQSIVSQIAAELKVRPAQVQAAVELLDGGATVPFIARYRKEATDGLDDIQLRELDVRLIYLRELADRREAVLKSIAEQGKLTPELEAAIRSAPTKQELEDLYLP
;
A
#
# COMPACT_ATOMS: atom_id res chain seq x y z
N MET A 1 0.11 -10.23 4.81
CA MET A 1 1.54 -10.00 4.51
C MET A 1 1.63 -8.70 3.74
N ILE A 2 2.47 -7.77 4.18
CA ILE A 2 2.72 -6.54 3.42
C ILE A 2 3.42 -6.93 2.13
N THR A 3 2.83 -6.58 1.00
CA THR A 3 3.46 -6.83 -0.30
C THR A 3 4.70 -5.94 -0.40
N GLN A 4 5.88 -6.53 -0.64
CA GLN A 4 7.16 -5.81 -0.82
C GLN A 4 7.05 -4.60 -1.77
N SER A 5 6.07 -4.63 -2.69
CA SER A 5 5.70 -3.54 -3.60
C SER A 5 5.20 -2.28 -2.89
N ILE A 6 4.35 -2.38 -1.86
CA ILE A 6 3.78 -1.22 -1.15
C ILE A 6 4.87 -0.42 -0.44
N VAL A 7 5.77 -1.13 0.26
CA VAL A 7 6.89 -0.52 0.99
C VAL A 7 7.81 0.24 0.04
N SER A 8 8.18 -0.40 -1.08
CA SER A 8 9.03 0.21 -2.10
C SER A 8 8.37 1.43 -2.75
N GLN A 9 7.05 1.37 -3.01
CA GLN A 9 6.30 2.48 -3.58
C GLN A 9 6.28 3.69 -2.63
N ILE A 10 5.91 3.48 -1.37
CA ILE A 10 5.89 4.57 -0.37
C ILE A 10 7.29 5.15 -0.17
N ALA A 11 8.32 4.29 -0.13
CA ALA A 11 9.70 4.74 0.01
C ALA A 11 10.12 5.67 -1.14
N ALA A 12 9.74 5.33 -2.38
CA ALA A 12 9.99 6.18 -3.55
C ALA A 12 9.20 7.50 -3.50
N GLU A 13 7.91 7.45 -3.13
CA GLU A 13 7.04 8.63 -3.01
C GLU A 13 7.57 9.63 -1.96
N LEU A 14 7.99 9.12 -0.80
CA LEU A 14 8.49 9.93 0.32
C LEU A 14 10.00 10.24 0.26
N LYS A 15 10.71 9.69 -0.74
CA LYS A 15 12.17 9.81 -0.90
C LYS A 15 12.95 9.36 0.35
N VAL A 16 12.54 8.23 0.92
CA VAL A 16 13.17 7.59 2.09
C VAL A 16 13.59 6.17 1.75
N ARG A 17 14.28 5.50 2.67
CA ARG A 17 14.73 4.12 2.44
C ARG A 17 13.58 3.13 2.72
N PRO A 18 13.43 2.04 1.94
CA PRO A 18 12.44 1.00 2.20
C PRO A 18 12.47 0.44 3.62
N ALA A 19 13.66 0.34 4.23
CA ALA A 19 13.82 -0.10 5.62
C ALA A 19 13.14 0.84 6.63
N GLN A 20 13.14 2.16 6.38
CA GLN A 20 12.47 3.14 7.24
C GLN A 20 10.96 2.98 7.16
N VAL A 21 10.44 2.79 5.95
CA VAL A 21 9.02 2.52 5.72
C VAL A 21 8.62 1.21 6.39
N GLN A 22 9.38 0.14 6.19
CA GLN A 22 9.11 -1.17 6.78
C GLN A 22 9.02 -1.08 8.31
N ALA A 23 9.98 -0.42 8.96
CA ALA A 23 9.96 -0.24 10.41
C ALA A 23 8.77 0.59 10.90
N ALA A 24 8.41 1.66 10.19
CA ALA A 24 7.23 2.46 10.52
C ALA A 24 5.93 1.65 10.36
N VAL A 25 5.82 0.87 9.29
CA VAL A 25 4.65 0.01 9.04
C VAL A 25 4.52 -1.04 10.14
N GLU A 26 5.60 -1.69 10.57
CA GLU A 26 5.58 -2.67 11.66
C GLU A 26 5.08 -2.06 12.98
N LEU A 27 5.48 -0.82 13.27
CA LEU A 27 5.01 -0.09 14.45
C LEU A 27 3.52 0.25 14.34
N LEU A 28 3.07 0.74 13.18
CA LEU A 28 1.65 1.07 12.93
C LEU A 28 0.76 -0.18 13.01
N ASP A 29 1.19 -1.28 12.41
CA ASP A 29 0.49 -2.58 12.48
C ASP A 29 0.47 -3.15 13.90
N GLY A 30 1.50 -2.84 14.70
CA GLY A 30 1.54 -3.12 16.13
C GLY A 30 0.66 -2.19 16.99
N GLY A 31 -0.09 -1.27 16.37
CA GLY A 31 -1.01 -0.36 17.04
C GLY A 31 -0.38 0.93 17.56
N ALA A 32 0.88 1.20 17.24
CA ALA A 32 1.47 2.50 17.55
C ALA A 32 0.83 3.60 16.71
N THR A 33 0.69 4.80 17.27
CA THR A 33 0.16 5.97 16.54
C THR A 33 1.30 6.80 15.95
N VAL A 34 1.04 7.56 14.89
CA VAL A 34 2.03 8.48 14.31
C VAL A 34 2.68 9.41 15.35
N PRO A 35 1.92 10.12 16.23
CA PRO A 35 2.53 10.95 17.27
C PRO A 35 3.41 10.17 18.25
N PHE A 36 3.04 8.92 18.56
CA PHE A 36 3.85 8.05 19.41
C PHE A 36 5.16 7.65 18.72
N ILE A 37 5.11 7.27 17.45
CA ILE A 37 6.30 6.88 16.68
C ILE A 37 7.26 8.07 16.55
N ALA A 38 6.75 9.23 16.13
CA ALA A 38 7.52 10.45 15.95
C ALA A 38 8.26 10.88 17.24
N ARG A 39 7.64 10.64 18.40
CA ARG A 39 8.17 11.06 19.70
C ARG A 39 9.04 10.03 20.40
N TYR A 40 8.72 8.74 20.28
CA TYR A 40 9.29 7.68 21.12
C TYR A 40 9.94 6.52 20.34
N ARG A 41 9.87 6.52 19.01
CA ARG A 41 10.43 5.47 18.14
C ARG A 41 11.23 6.03 16.97
N LYS A 42 11.74 7.25 17.09
CA LYS A 42 12.53 7.92 16.06
C LYS A 42 13.74 7.10 15.60
N GLU A 43 14.42 6.41 16.52
CA GLU A 43 15.57 5.55 16.18
C GLU A 43 15.14 4.30 15.39
N ALA A 44 13.97 3.74 15.69
CA ALA A 44 13.47 2.54 15.00
C ALA A 44 13.15 2.82 13.53
N THR A 45 12.69 4.03 13.20
CA THR A 45 12.40 4.46 11.83
C THR A 45 13.59 5.17 11.16
N ASP A 46 14.76 5.18 11.80
CA ASP A 46 15.94 5.93 11.37
C ASP A 46 15.62 7.40 11.03
N GLY A 47 14.85 8.05 11.90
CA GLY A 47 14.68 9.49 11.86
C GLY A 47 13.50 10.03 11.04
N LEU A 48 12.54 9.20 10.61
CA LEU A 48 11.31 9.72 9.97
C LEU A 48 10.64 10.77 10.86
N ASP A 49 10.31 11.92 10.28
CA ASP A 49 9.63 13.00 10.99
C ASP A 49 8.09 12.85 11.00
N ASP A 50 7.40 13.73 11.73
CA ASP A 50 5.94 13.68 11.87
C ASP A 50 5.21 13.86 10.53
N ILE A 51 5.76 14.64 9.60
CA ILE A 51 5.15 14.86 8.28
C ILE A 51 5.28 13.57 7.46
N GLN A 52 6.48 13.01 7.38
CA GLN A 52 6.75 11.76 6.66
C GLN A 52 5.93 10.59 7.22
N LEU A 53 5.78 10.50 8.54
CA LEU A 53 4.98 9.45 9.18
C LEU A 53 3.48 9.58 8.90
N ARG A 54 2.94 10.81 8.85
CA ARG A 54 1.54 11.04 8.47
C ARG A 54 1.29 10.70 7.00
N GLU A 55 2.18 11.12 6.11
CA GLU A 55 2.07 10.81 4.68
C GLU A 55 2.17 9.30 4.45
N LEU A 56 3.11 8.62 5.13
CA LEU A 56 3.25 7.17 5.11
C LEU A 56 1.96 6.47 5.54
N ASP A 57 1.37 6.87 6.66
CA ASP A 57 0.15 6.23 7.21
C ASP A 57 -1.03 6.34 6.22
N VAL A 58 -1.26 7.54 5.69
CA VAL A 58 -2.30 7.79 4.68
C VAL A 58 -2.07 6.94 3.42
N ARG A 59 -0.83 6.89 2.92
CA ARG A 59 -0.49 6.13 1.71
C ARG A 59 -0.58 4.62 1.93
N LEU A 60 -0.15 4.14 3.09
CA LEU A 60 -0.23 2.74 3.48
C LEU A 60 -1.69 2.25 3.47
N ILE A 61 -2.59 3.01 4.09
CA ILE A 61 -4.02 2.71 4.12
C ILE A 61 -4.57 2.63 2.68
N TYR A 62 -4.34 3.68 1.87
CA TYR A 62 -4.82 3.71 0.49
C TYR A 62 -4.33 2.51 -0.34
N LEU A 63 -3.03 2.19 -0.24
CA LEU A 63 -2.42 1.13 -1.05
C LEU A 63 -2.87 -0.26 -0.62
N ARG A 64 -3.12 -0.47 0.68
CA ARG A 64 -3.75 -1.71 1.19
C ARG A 64 -5.17 -1.86 0.66
N GLU A 65 -5.99 -0.82 0.76
CA GLU A 65 -7.36 -0.85 0.23
C GLU A 65 -7.38 -1.10 -1.28
N LEU A 66 -6.45 -0.51 -2.05
CA LEU A 66 -6.31 -0.76 -3.47
C LEU A 66 -5.92 -2.23 -3.75
N ALA A 67 -4.99 -2.78 -2.97
CA ALA A 67 -4.57 -4.18 -3.09
C ALA A 67 -5.72 -5.15 -2.78
N ASP A 68 -6.45 -4.93 -1.69
CA ASP A 68 -7.58 -5.75 -1.29
C ASP A 68 -8.70 -5.70 -2.34
N ARG A 69 -9.00 -4.50 -2.85
CA ARG A 69 -10.00 -4.33 -3.91
C ARG A 69 -9.58 -5.03 -5.20
N ARG A 70 -8.30 -4.97 -5.56
CA ARG A 70 -7.75 -5.63 -6.75
C ARG A 70 -7.93 -7.14 -6.68
N GLU A 71 -7.63 -7.76 -5.55
CA GLU A 71 -7.83 -9.19 -5.36
C GLU A 71 -9.31 -9.58 -5.41
N ALA A 72 -10.19 -8.75 -4.85
CA ALA A 72 -11.64 -8.97 -4.95
C ALA A 72 -12.15 -8.89 -6.41
N VAL A 73 -11.64 -7.94 -7.20
CA VAL A 73 -11.96 -7.79 -8.63
C VAL A 73 -11.46 -8.99 -9.43
N LEU A 74 -10.19 -9.39 -9.25
CA LEU A 74 -9.62 -10.56 -9.91
C LEU A 74 -10.44 -11.82 -9.63
N LYS A 75 -10.79 -12.04 -8.35
CA LYS A 75 -11.61 -13.18 -7.94
C LYS A 75 -13.00 -13.15 -8.59
N SER A 76 -13.68 -12.00 -8.57
CA SER A 76 -15.01 -11.84 -9.17
C SER A 76 -15.01 -12.15 -10.68
N ILE A 77 -13.99 -11.69 -11.42
CA ILE A 77 -13.88 -11.95 -12.86
C ILE A 77 -13.51 -13.41 -13.14
N ALA A 78 -12.63 -14.00 -12.32
CA ALA A 78 -12.26 -15.41 -12.43
C ALA A 78 -13.46 -16.34 -12.18
N GLU A 79 -14.29 -16.04 -11.18
CA GLU A 79 -15.52 -16.79 -10.88
C GLU A 79 -16.54 -16.75 -12.04
N GLN A 80 -16.50 -15.70 -12.86
CA GLN A 80 -17.30 -15.60 -14.09
C GLN A 80 -16.66 -16.31 -15.30
N GLY A 81 -15.44 -16.85 -15.17
CA GLY A 81 -14.69 -17.46 -16.26
C GLY A 81 -14.22 -16.47 -17.33
N LYS A 82 -14.14 -15.17 -17.00
CA LYS A 82 -13.82 -14.08 -17.94
C LYS A 82 -12.40 -13.54 -17.79
N LEU A 83 -11.61 -14.07 -16.85
CA LEU A 83 -10.29 -13.55 -16.56
C LEU A 83 -9.29 -14.03 -17.62
N THR A 84 -9.02 -13.18 -18.62
CA THR A 84 -7.95 -13.44 -19.59
C THR A 84 -6.59 -13.00 -19.02
N PRO A 85 -5.47 -13.55 -19.52
CA PRO A 85 -4.13 -13.12 -19.11
C PRO A 85 -3.88 -11.61 -19.28
N GLU A 86 -4.42 -11.02 -20.35
CA GLU A 86 -4.29 -9.59 -20.64
C GLU A 86 -5.07 -8.74 -19.63
N LEU A 87 -6.30 -9.15 -19.29
CA LEU A 87 -7.13 -8.46 -18.30
C LEU A 87 -6.55 -8.61 -16.89
N GLU A 88 -6.05 -9.80 -16.54
CA GLU A 88 -5.33 -10.01 -15.28
C GLU A 88 -4.12 -9.07 -15.18
N ALA A 89 -3.31 -8.99 -16.22
CA ALA A 89 -2.15 -8.10 -16.25
C ALA A 89 -2.56 -6.62 -16.08
N ALA A 90 -3.61 -6.18 -16.79
CA ALA A 90 -4.15 -4.83 -16.69
C ALA A 90 -4.60 -4.51 -15.25
N ILE A 91 -5.40 -5.40 -14.63
CA ILE A 91 -5.89 -5.24 -13.25
C ILE A 91 -4.73 -5.21 -12.24
N ARG A 92 -3.72 -6.08 -12.44
CA ARG A 92 -2.52 -6.09 -11.59
C ARG A 92 -1.72 -4.80 -11.68
N SER A 93 -1.68 -4.19 -12.86
CA SER A 93 -0.97 -2.95 -13.11
C SER A 93 -1.75 -1.66 -12.77
N ALA A 94 -3.06 -1.75 -12.52
CA ALA A 94 -3.91 -0.59 -12.27
C ALA A 94 -3.36 0.26 -11.10
N PRO A 95 -2.91 1.50 -11.34
CA PRO A 95 -2.21 2.32 -10.35
C PRO A 95 -3.17 3.03 -9.39
N THR A 96 -4.45 3.15 -9.74
CA THR A 96 -5.47 3.85 -8.96
C THR A 96 -6.72 3.00 -8.76
N LYS A 97 -7.49 3.32 -7.72
CA LYS A 97 -8.82 2.71 -7.51
C LYS A 97 -9.75 2.98 -8.70
N GLN A 98 -9.69 4.17 -9.29
CA GLN A 98 -10.53 4.51 -10.44
C GLN A 98 -10.22 3.62 -11.64
N GLU A 99 -8.95 3.52 -12.05
CA GLU A 99 -8.56 2.67 -13.18
C GLU A 99 -8.87 1.18 -12.92
N LEU A 100 -8.77 0.74 -11.67
CA LEU A 100 -9.18 -0.60 -11.29
C LEU A 100 -10.69 -0.82 -11.48
N GLU A 101 -11.52 0.15 -11.08
CA GLU A 101 -12.97 0.07 -11.29
C GLU A 101 -13.32 0.14 -12.78
N ASP A 102 -12.64 0.99 -13.56
CA ASP A 102 -12.86 1.11 -15.00
C ASP A 102 -12.59 -0.22 -15.73
N LEU A 103 -11.58 -0.99 -15.29
CA LEU A 103 -11.29 -2.34 -15.80
C LEU A 103 -12.29 -3.41 -15.34
N TYR A 104 -13.01 -3.16 -14.24
CA TYR A 104 -14.03 -4.06 -13.71
C TYR A 104 -15.43 -3.79 -14.31
N LEU A 105 -15.62 -2.64 -14.96
CA LEU A 105 -16.87 -2.36 -15.67
C LEU A 105 -17.08 -3.37 -16.83
N PRO A 106 -18.32 -3.84 -17.05
CA PRO A 106 -18.63 -4.85 -18.07
C PRO A 106 -18.26 -4.50 -19.51
#